data_AF-A0AA86XQS6-F1
#
_entry.id   AF-A0AA86XQS6-F1
#
_cell.length_a   1.000
_cell.length_b   1.000
_cell.length_c   1.000
_cell.angle_alpha   90.00
_cell.angle_beta   90.00
_cell.angle_gamma   90.00
#
_symmetry.space_group_name_H-M   'P 1'
#
loop_
_entity.id
_entity.type
_entity.pdbx_description
1 polymer ?
#
loop_
_entity_poly.entity_id
_entity_poly.type
_entity_poly.pdbx_seq_one_letter_code
_entity_poly.pdbx_strand_id
1 'polypeptide(L)'
;MSVSLVKEQILDFLKSEEPQVLVIQGRWGVGKTHVWKDSIEESKAKVPQKKYSYVSLFGLKSVDDIKRTVFENSTDPKVLGENNDLESIKKNYKALGKQYGRKSSNIVKDLSGAGANFVLKGLGSSVDKVFDSVATALLTETLICFDDIERHSKSVSLRDFLGLVSFLKEQKKCKIVILLNEDSHDLEEYQQYKEKVVDKQLHYEPSAEYCFDISTKLYTKANDDYLEQIKAVCERLDIRNIRVLKKIRMHIDTALSVTTDYDEYIKEEIIQSIIILCWCHYCHSSDKDKIPSLTFVKKLNETYADADTLAIAAMIEEEKEGQKTRSIIWKDKLNSLNYPSYDPIVQILLDSIEKGYIEKDNLVAICDAKQNEINIRNQATGLDAAWELYHGSFSDNANEVVDAFVKGMTEAAETSTLSQYSQGLSLLKTLKQDDKATEMIRLYISRNEKNRERLNVESSDFNFFGIEDQEFSDALTKAFEKSEQQETPEQILTRLSDKQSYDRKNVAQLAALSSDELKRLFLSFDGKELTQKIRACLMLAGSNEELMNNTKKALLEIGALSDLNKARLSKFNL
;
A
#
# COMPACT_ATOMS: atom_id res chain seq x y z
N MET A 1 28.25 3.35 -14.19
CA MET A 1 28.57 4.63 -14.90
C MET A 1 27.64 5.70 -14.37
N SER A 2 28.06 6.96 -14.27
CA SER A 2 27.13 8.03 -13.89
C SER A 2 26.08 8.23 -14.98
N VAL A 3 24.86 8.65 -14.59
CA VAL A 3 23.79 8.98 -15.53
C VAL A 3 24.22 10.06 -16.53
N SER A 4 25.05 11.01 -16.08
CA SER A 4 25.64 12.05 -16.94
C SER A 4 26.46 11.47 -18.09
N LEU A 5 27.30 10.46 -17.82
CA LEU A 5 28.10 9.80 -18.84
C LEU A 5 27.22 9.04 -19.82
N VAL A 6 26.21 8.30 -19.34
CA VAL A 6 25.26 7.61 -20.25
C VAL A 6 24.56 8.62 -21.16
N LYS A 7 24.11 9.75 -20.61
CA LYS A 7 23.49 10.83 -21.38
C LYS A 7 24.44 11.40 -22.42
N GLU A 8 25.69 11.68 -22.07
CA GLU A 8 26.73 12.12 -23.02
C GLU A 8 26.89 11.12 -24.17
N GLN A 9 27.02 9.83 -23.86
CA GLN A 9 27.17 8.79 -24.88
C GLN A 9 25.94 8.65 -25.79
N ILE A 10 24.72 8.92 -25.27
CA ILE A 10 23.49 9.00 -26.07
C ILE A 10 23.53 10.22 -27.00
N LEU A 11 23.96 11.38 -26.50
CA LEU A 11 24.07 12.60 -27.30
C LEU A 11 25.10 12.46 -28.43
N ASP A 12 26.23 11.81 -28.16
CA ASP A 12 27.25 11.50 -29.18
C ASP A 12 26.70 10.55 -30.23
N PHE A 13 25.99 9.50 -29.78
CA PHE A 13 25.25 8.63 -30.69
C PHE A 13 24.31 9.46 -31.55
N LEU A 14 23.45 10.32 -30.99
CA LEU A 14 22.45 11.10 -31.72
C LEU A 14 23.05 12.06 -32.77
N LYS A 15 24.19 12.69 -32.48
CA LYS A 15 24.86 13.64 -33.39
C LYS A 15 25.62 13.00 -34.54
N SER A 16 26.08 11.76 -34.39
CA SER A 16 26.85 11.07 -35.44
C SER A 16 26.03 10.86 -36.72
N GLU A 17 26.64 11.06 -37.89
CA GLU A 17 26.03 10.79 -39.19
C GLU A 17 26.04 9.30 -39.56
N GLU A 18 26.85 8.49 -38.87
CA GLU A 18 26.99 7.08 -39.16
C GLU A 18 25.73 6.29 -38.76
N PRO A 19 25.28 5.34 -39.60
CA PRO A 19 24.31 4.32 -39.20
C PRO A 19 24.90 3.41 -38.14
N GLN A 20 24.28 3.35 -36.96
CA GLN A 20 24.73 2.53 -35.83
C GLN A 20 23.55 2.08 -34.97
N VAL A 21 23.77 0.99 -34.24
CA VAL A 21 22.87 0.39 -33.26
C VAL A 21 23.42 0.62 -31.85
N LEU A 22 22.65 1.36 -31.07
CA LEU A 22 22.89 1.59 -29.64
C LEU A 22 21.94 0.72 -28.82
N VAL A 23 22.47 0.02 -27.82
CA VAL A 23 21.65 -0.64 -26.79
C VAL A 23 21.77 0.12 -25.49
N ILE A 24 20.65 0.46 -24.88
CA ILE A 24 20.57 0.97 -23.51
C ILE A 24 19.94 -0.12 -22.66
N GLN A 25 20.75 -0.79 -21.84
CA GLN A 25 20.32 -1.87 -20.95
C GLN A 25 20.24 -1.39 -19.51
N GLY A 26 19.34 -1.97 -18.72
CA GLY A 26 19.22 -1.71 -17.29
C GLY A 26 17.93 -2.30 -16.74
N ARG A 27 17.77 -2.34 -15.42
CA ARG A 27 16.61 -2.95 -14.75
C ARG A 27 15.25 -2.34 -15.14
N TRP A 28 14.17 -3.02 -14.75
CA TRP A 28 12.81 -2.50 -14.96
C TRP A 28 12.54 -1.22 -14.15
N GLY A 29 11.92 -0.24 -14.82
CA GLY A 29 11.43 0.96 -14.16
C GLY A 29 12.49 2.00 -13.77
N VAL A 30 13.78 1.78 -14.06
CA VAL A 30 14.87 2.72 -13.73
C VAL A 30 14.93 3.97 -14.63
N GLY A 31 14.08 4.06 -15.65
CA GLY A 31 13.97 5.28 -16.47
C GLY A 31 14.70 5.29 -17.81
N LYS A 32 15.04 4.12 -18.39
CA LYS A 32 15.64 4.01 -19.74
C LYS A 32 14.86 4.82 -20.81
N THR A 33 13.55 4.62 -20.87
CA THR A 33 12.66 5.36 -21.78
C THR A 33 12.65 6.85 -21.49
N HIS A 34 12.77 7.25 -20.22
CA HIS A 34 12.82 8.66 -19.82
C HIS A 34 14.11 9.32 -20.30
N VAL A 35 15.28 8.75 -19.98
CA VAL A 35 16.57 9.31 -20.40
C VAL A 35 16.70 9.37 -21.93
N TRP A 36 16.15 8.38 -22.65
CA TRP A 36 16.10 8.41 -24.11
C TRP A 36 15.23 9.56 -24.62
N LYS A 37 13.99 9.67 -24.13
CA LYS A 37 13.05 10.73 -24.55
C LYS A 37 13.60 12.14 -24.26
N ASP A 38 14.18 12.34 -23.09
CA ASP A 38 14.81 13.63 -22.75
C ASP A 38 15.97 13.96 -23.69
N SER A 39 16.82 12.96 -24.00
CA SER A 39 18.01 13.17 -24.83
C SER A 39 17.67 13.49 -26.28
N ILE A 40 16.65 12.83 -26.84
CA ILE A 40 16.19 13.11 -28.21
C ILE A 40 15.50 14.47 -28.28
N GLU A 41 14.69 14.84 -27.29
CA GLU A 41 14.04 16.14 -27.22
C GLU A 41 15.07 17.28 -27.17
N GLU A 42 16.11 17.14 -26.35
CA GLU A 42 17.23 18.10 -26.25
C GLU A 42 18.04 18.21 -27.56
N SER A 43 18.15 17.10 -28.32
CA SER A 43 18.96 17.02 -29.54
C SER A 43 18.18 17.10 -30.83
N LYS A 44 16.86 17.31 -30.80
CA LYS A 44 15.98 17.12 -31.97
C LYS A 44 16.37 17.94 -33.21
N ALA A 45 16.99 19.11 -33.02
CA ALA A 45 17.50 19.96 -34.11
C ALA A 45 18.83 19.49 -34.72
N LYS A 46 19.58 18.62 -34.03
CA LYS A 46 20.93 18.16 -34.36
C LYS A 46 20.97 16.70 -34.81
N VAL A 47 19.83 16.01 -34.84
CA VAL A 47 19.71 14.64 -35.34
C VAL A 47 19.82 14.65 -36.88
N PRO A 48 20.78 13.93 -37.49
CA PRO A 48 20.93 13.89 -38.95
C PRO A 48 19.76 13.19 -39.68
N GLN A 49 19.09 12.25 -39.01
CA GLN A 49 17.98 11.48 -39.58
C GLN A 49 16.77 12.38 -39.83
N LYS A 50 16.12 12.16 -40.98
CA LYS A 50 14.96 12.94 -41.43
C LYS A 50 13.68 12.58 -40.68
N LYS A 51 13.67 11.41 -40.05
CA LYS A 51 12.51 10.84 -39.37
C LYS A 51 12.91 10.24 -38.03
N TYR A 52 11.99 10.26 -37.09
CA TYR A 52 12.07 9.53 -35.83
C TYR A 52 10.85 8.64 -35.65
N SER A 53 11.04 7.42 -35.15
CA SER A 53 9.96 6.52 -34.79
C SER A 53 10.27 5.81 -33.47
N TYR A 54 9.33 5.89 -32.53
CA TYR A 54 9.34 5.08 -31.31
C TYR A 54 8.38 3.90 -31.47
N VAL A 55 8.85 2.68 -31.17
CA VAL A 55 8.11 1.44 -31.35
C VAL A 55 8.32 0.54 -30.14
N SER A 56 7.24 0.27 -29.39
CA SER A 56 7.23 -0.83 -28.40
C SER A 56 6.99 -2.15 -29.15
N LEU A 57 7.80 -3.16 -28.89
CA LEU A 57 7.64 -4.49 -29.47
C LEU A 57 6.54 -5.31 -28.79
N PHE A 58 6.00 -4.82 -27.68
CA PHE A 58 4.94 -5.50 -26.95
C PHE A 58 3.67 -5.63 -27.79
N GLY A 59 3.25 -6.87 -28.06
CA GLY A 59 2.02 -7.19 -28.79
C GLY A 59 2.15 -7.23 -30.32
N LEU A 60 3.32 -6.91 -30.88
CA LEU A 60 3.58 -7.04 -32.33
C LEU A 60 3.86 -8.50 -32.69
N LYS A 61 3.19 -9.04 -33.70
CA LYS A 61 3.12 -10.49 -33.96
C LYS A 61 4.00 -10.96 -35.11
N SER A 62 4.53 -10.05 -35.93
CA SER A 62 5.38 -10.37 -37.08
C SER A 62 6.41 -9.27 -37.33
N VAL A 63 7.47 -9.59 -38.08
CA VAL A 63 8.46 -8.61 -38.56
C VAL A 63 7.80 -7.53 -39.42
N ASP A 64 6.73 -7.88 -40.15
CA ASP A 64 6.00 -6.92 -40.98
C ASP A 64 5.12 -5.98 -40.14
N ASP A 65 4.53 -6.45 -39.03
CA ASP A 65 3.87 -5.58 -38.05
C ASP A 65 4.86 -4.55 -37.47
N ILE A 66 6.11 -4.96 -37.22
CA ILE A 66 7.16 -4.07 -36.75
C ILE A 66 7.47 -3.00 -37.81
N LYS A 67 7.75 -3.40 -39.06
CA LYS A 67 8.01 -2.43 -40.15
C LYS A 67 6.86 -1.46 -40.34
N ARG A 68 5.63 -1.97 -40.29
CA ARG A 68 4.40 -1.16 -40.42
C ARG A 68 4.29 -0.15 -39.28
N THR A 69 4.52 -0.59 -38.04
CA THR A 69 4.48 0.30 -36.86
C THR A 69 5.56 1.38 -36.93
N VAL A 70 6.79 1.04 -37.37
CA VAL A 70 7.85 2.04 -37.59
C VAL A 70 7.39 3.09 -38.61
N PHE A 71 6.77 2.64 -39.70
CA PHE A 71 6.27 3.55 -40.73
C PHE A 71 5.14 4.46 -40.22
N GLU A 72 4.16 3.89 -39.50
CA GLU A 72 3.02 4.62 -38.97
C GLU A 72 3.44 5.68 -37.94
N ASN A 73 4.40 5.34 -37.07
CA ASN A 73 4.90 6.22 -36.00
C ASN A 73 6.01 7.19 -36.46
N SER A 74 6.44 7.13 -37.72
CA SER A 74 7.50 7.98 -38.24
C SER A 74 7.09 9.45 -38.30
N THR A 75 7.81 10.32 -37.61
CA THR A 75 7.59 11.78 -37.57
C THR A 75 8.87 12.53 -37.89
N ASP A 76 8.80 13.84 -38.17
CA ASP A 76 10.02 14.67 -38.25
C ASP A 76 10.54 14.90 -36.82
N PRO A 77 11.81 14.59 -36.50
CA PRO A 77 12.34 14.80 -35.16
C PRO A 77 12.14 16.23 -34.66
N LYS A 78 12.15 17.23 -35.55
CA LYS A 78 12.05 18.65 -35.19
C LYS A 78 10.70 19.05 -34.59
N VAL A 79 9.64 18.28 -34.84
CA VAL A 79 8.29 18.54 -34.32
C VAL A 79 7.94 17.67 -33.10
N LEU A 80 8.93 16.95 -32.53
CA LEU A 80 8.71 16.20 -31.28
C LEU A 80 8.25 17.16 -30.16
N GLY A 81 7.23 16.72 -29.42
CA GLY A 81 6.56 17.49 -28.36
C GLY A 81 5.28 18.22 -28.78
N GLU A 82 4.94 18.28 -30.07
CA GLU A 82 3.68 18.84 -30.57
C GLU A 82 2.61 17.73 -30.68
N ASN A 83 1.43 17.90 -30.05
CA ASN A 83 0.33 16.92 -30.07
C ASN A 83 -0.29 16.78 -31.47
N ASN A 84 0.36 16.03 -32.37
CA ASN A 84 -0.01 15.92 -33.78
C ASN A 84 0.07 14.48 -34.33
N ASP A 85 -0.14 13.45 -33.50
CA ASP A 85 -0.03 12.04 -33.91
C ASP A 85 -0.95 11.69 -35.11
N LEU A 86 -2.19 12.17 -35.09
CA LEU A 86 -3.17 11.94 -36.17
C LEU A 86 -2.80 12.67 -37.48
N GLU A 87 -2.22 13.86 -37.39
CA GLU A 87 -1.71 14.63 -38.55
C GLU A 87 -0.51 13.91 -39.19
N SER A 88 0.36 13.35 -38.35
CA SER A 88 1.57 12.62 -38.75
C SER A 88 1.24 11.34 -39.51
N ILE A 89 0.31 10.54 -38.99
CA ILE A 89 -0.20 9.34 -39.67
C ILE A 89 -0.80 9.73 -41.03
N LYS A 90 -1.69 10.74 -41.07
CA LYS A 90 -2.27 11.23 -42.34
C LYS A 90 -1.21 11.70 -43.33
N LYS A 91 -0.15 12.38 -42.86
CA LYS A 91 0.96 12.85 -43.70
C LYS A 91 1.74 11.68 -44.30
N ASN A 92 1.99 10.63 -43.51
CA ASN A 92 2.70 9.42 -43.96
C ASN A 92 1.90 8.68 -45.04
N TYR A 93 0.60 8.46 -44.82
CA TYR A 93 -0.27 7.83 -45.84
C TYR A 93 -0.50 8.73 -47.07
N LYS A 94 -0.53 10.06 -46.93
CA LYS A 94 -0.54 10.99 -48.08
C LYS A 94 0.76 10.94 -48.87
N ALA A 95 1.91 10.79 -48.21
CA ALA A 95 3.21 10.66 -48.88
C ALA A 95 3.28 9.38 -49.72
N LEU A 96 2.77 8.27 -49.18
CA LEU A 96 2.52 7.04 -49.95
C LEU A 96 1.67 7.36 -51.19
N GLY A 97 0.47 7.92 -50.99
CA GLY A 97 -0.46 8.26 -52.08
C GLY A 97 0.12 9.16 -53.18
N LYS A 98 0.94 10.16 -52.82
CA LYS A 98 1.64 11.05 -53.78
C LYS A 98 2.71 10.32 -54.59
N GLN A 99 3.43 9.38 -53.98
CA GLN A 99 4.44 8.57 -54.66
C GLN A 99 3.80 7.57 -55.62
N TYR A 100 2.60 7.07 -55.31
CA TYR A 100 1.76 6.27 -56.21
C TYR A 100 1.16 7.11 -57.35
N GLY A 101 0.64 8.31 -57.06
CA GLY A 101 -0.01 9.20 -58.04
C GLY A 101 0.91 9.71 -59.16
N ARG A 102 2.24 9.64 -58.97
CA ARG A 102 3.22 9.96 -60.03
C ARG A 102 3.46 8.84 -61.04
N LYS A 103 2.92 7.62 -60.83
CA LYS A 103 3.14 6.46 -61.73
C LYS A 103 1.87 5.74 -62.19
N SER A 104 0.65 6.09 -61.75
CA SER A 104 -0.58 5.46 -62.25
C SER A 104 -1.76 6.43 -62.36
N SER A 105 -1.96 7.00 -63.56
CA SER A 105 -3.11 7.87 -63.87
C SER A 105 -4.46 7.13 -63.94
N ASN A 106 -4.47 5.79 -63.96
CA ASN A 106 -5.70 5.00 -64.14
C ASN A 106 -6.26 4.35 -62.86
N ILE A 107 -5.51 4.26 -61.76
CA ILE A 107 -5.97 3.58 -60.53
C ILE A 107 -6.78 4.51 -59.61
N VAL A 108 -6.53 5.82 -59.68
CA VAL A 108 -7.25 6.83 -58.85
C VAL A 108 -8.74 6.92 -59.21
N LYS A 109 -9.12 6.57 -60.45
CA LYS A 109 -10.52 6.52 -60.87
C LYS A 109 -11.32 5.38 -60.20
N ASP A 110 -10.68 4.26 -59.88
CA ASP A 110 -11.36 3.11 -59.27
C ASP A 110 -11.45 3.20 -57.73
N LEU A 111 -10.67 4.08 -57.10
CA LEU A 111 -10.68 4.30 -55.65
C LEU A 111 -11.66 5.39 -55.17
N SER A 112 -12.27 6.16 -56.07
CA SER A 112 -13.12 7.31 -55.73
C SER A 112 -14.63 7.07 -55.89
N GLY A 113 -15.03 5.90 -56.40
CA GLY A 113 -16.43 5.47 -56.45
C GLY A 113 -16.88 4.76 -55.17
N ALA A 114 -18.18 4.76 -54.89
CA ALA A 114 -18.84 4.16 -53.70
C ALA A 114 -18.57 2.66 -53.45
N GLY A 115 -17.75 1.99 -54.29
CA GLY A 115 -17.22 0.64 -54.10
C GLY A 115 -15.86 0.55 -53.39
N ALA A 116 -15.25 1.66 -52.96
CA ALA A 116 -13.97 1.66 -52.25
C ALA A 116 -13.98 0.79 -50.98
N ASN A 117 -15.13 0.66 -50.32
CA ASN A 117 -15.27 -0.13 -49.10
C ASN A 117 -15.34 -1.66 -49.34
N PHE A 118 -15.63 -2.09 -50.57
CA PHE A 118 -15.71 -3.50 -50.94
C PHE A 118 -14.35 -4.04 -51.44
N VAL A 119 -13.60 -3.20 -52.17
CA VAL A 119 -12.24 -3.51 -52.64
C VAL A 119 -11.25 -3.61 -51.46
N LEU A 120 -11.44 -2.82 -50.41
CA LEU A 120 -10.63 -2.84 -49.18
C LEU A 120 -10.82 -4.10 -48.32
N LYS A 121 -11.92 -4.85 -48.47
CA LYS A 121 -12.18 -6.07 -47.67
C LYS A 121 -11.73 -7.37 -48.34
N GLY A 122 -11.32 -7.36 -49.61
CA GLY A 122 -11.10 -8.57 -50.42
C GLY A 122 -9.71 -8.78 -51.03
N LEU A 123 -8.71 -7.93 -50.78
CA LEU A 123 -7.43 -7.94 -51.51
C LEU A 123 -6.18 -8.17 -50.64
N GLY A 124 -6.12 -9.30 -49.94
CA GLY A 124 -4.95 -9.72 -49.15
C GLY A 124 -3.79 -10.31 -49.96
N SER A 125 -3.39 -9.74 -51.10
CA SER A 125 -2.21 -10.26 -51.83
C SER A 125 -1.48 -9.29 -52.76
N SER A 126 -2.10 -8.17 -53.15
CA SER A 126 -1.48 -7.18 -54.05
C SER A 126 -1.22 -5.83 -53.39
N VAL A 127 -1.98 -5.47 -52.35
CA VAL A 127 -1.76 -4.23 -51.58
C VAL A 127 -0.60 -4.38 -50.60
N ASP A 128 -0.45 -5.54 -49.97
CA ASP A 128 0.63 -5.82 -49.01
C ASP A 128 2.02 -5.81 -49.67
N LYS A 129 2.17 -6.43 -50.84
CA LYS A 129 3.45 -6.42 -51.60
C LYS A 129 3.85 -5.01 -52.07
N VAL A 130 2.85 -4.19 -52.35
CA VAL A 130 3.02 -2.81 -52.82
C VAL A 130 3.28 -1.86 -51.64
N PHE A 131 2.68 -2.12 -50.48
CA PHE A 131 3.02 -1.48 -49.21
C PHE A 131 4.47 -1.79 -48.81
N ASP A 132 4.88 -3.07 -48.85
CA ASP A 132 6.24 -3.49 -48.48
C ASP A 132 7.32 -2.78 -49.31
N SER A 133 7.10 -2.64 -50.62
CA SER A 133 8.10 -2.02 -51.52
C SER A 133 8.27 -0.51 -51.28
N VAL A 134 7.19 0.19 -50.92
CA VAL A 134 7.19 1.66 -50.77
C VAL A 134 7.41 2.08 -49.31
N ALA A 135 6.82 1.39 -48.35
CA ALA A 135 7.10 1.59 -46.93
C ALA A 135 8.59 1.35 -46.63
N THR A 136 9.18 0.27 -47.16
CA THR A 136 10.61 -0.01 -46.99
C THR A 136 11.52 1.02 -47.65
N ALA A 137 11.07 1.74 -48.68
CA ALA A 137 11.79 2.89 -49.23
C ALA A 137 11.66 4.13 -48.35
N LEU A 138 10.50 4.33 -47.70
CA LEU A 138 10.21 5.46 -46.83
C LEU A 138 10.80 5.34 -45.42
N LEU A 139 11.26 4.15 -45.03
CA LEU A 139 12.01 3.89 -43.79
C LEU A 139 13.48 4.34 -43.84
N THR A 140 13.99 4.73 -45.01
CA THR A 140 15.39 5.17 -45.18
C THR A 140 15.72 6.43 -44.37
N GLU A 141 16.93 6.50 -43.79
CA GLU A 141 17.43 7.63 -42.98
C GLU A 141 16.54 7.98 -41.77
N THR A 142 16.02 6.94 -41.10
CA THR A 142 15.16 7.07 -39.90
C THR A 142 15.93 6.74 -38.62
N LEU A 143 15.71 7.51 -37.56
CA LEU A 143 16.11 7.18 -36.20
C LEU A 143 15.00 6.36 -35.55
N ILE A 144 15.28 5.13 -35.14
CA ILE A 144 14.26 4.21 -34.63
C ILE A 144 14.60 3.81 -33.20
N CYS A 145 13.66 3.98 -32.29
CA CYS A 145 13.75 3.46 -30.93
C CYS A 145 12.84 2.24 -30.77
N PHE A 146 13.43 1.07 -30.57
CA PHE A 146 12.73 -0.13 -30.17
C PHE A 146 12.74 -0.28 -28.65
N ASP A 147 11.58 -0.42 -28.02
CA ASP A 147 11.40 -0.61 -26.58
C ASP A 147 10.66 -1.93 -26.30
N ASP A 148 10.65 -2.38 -25.04
CA ASP A 148 10.01 -3.61 -24.57
C ASP A 148 10.41 -4.87 -25.37
N ILE A 149 11.66 -4.97 -25.82
CA ILE A 149 12.16 -6.14 -26.57
C ILE A 149 12.03 -7.44 -25.77
N GLU A 150 12.17 -7.38 -24.45
CA GLU A 150 11.99 -8.54 -23.58
C GLU A 150 10.53 -9.02 -23.50
N ARG A 151 9.58 -8.26 -24.04
CA ARG A 151 8.16 -8.59 -24.09
C ARG A 151 7.66 -8.81 -25.53
N HIS A 152 8.57 -9.10 -26.46
CA HIS A 152 8.22 -9.43 -27.83
C HIS A 152 7.25 -10.63 -27.90
N SER A 153 6.42 -10.68 -28.94
CA SER A 153 5.55 -11.85 -29.15
C SER A 153 6.40 -13.09 -29.44
N LYS A 154 6.04 -14.23 -28.84
CA LYS A 154 6.68 -15.53 -29.13
C LYS A 154 6.62 -15.95 -30.61
N SER A 155 5.75 -15.31 -31.40
CA SER A 155 5.68 -15.50 -32.86
C SER A 155 6.75 -14.74 -33.65
N VAL A 156 7.50 -13.84 -33.01
CA VAL A 156 8.61 -13.08 -33.58
C VAL A 156 9.88 -13.53 -32.89
N SER A 157 10.77 -14.25 -33.58
CA SER A 157 12.07 -14.59 -32.99
C SER A 157 12.94 -13.33 -32.86
N LEU A 158 13.75 -13.25 -31.80
CA LEU A 158 14.70 -12.15 -31.63
C LEU A 158 15.77 -12.19 -32.72
N ARG A 159 16.11 -13.39 -33.22
CA ARG A 159 16.97 -13.54 -34.40
C ARG A 159 16.40 -12.80 -35.61
N ASP A 160 15.12 -12.99 -35.95
CA ASP A 160 14.52 -12.36 -37.13
C ASP A 160 14.36 -10.85 -36.92
N PHE A 161 14.05 -10.40 -35.70
CA PHE A 161 14.08 -8.98 -35.33
C PHE A 161 15.49 -8.36 -35.50
N LEU A 162 16.54 -9.02 -35.01
CA LEU A 162 17.92 -8.55 -35.18
C LEU A 162 18.35 -8.56 -36.65
N GLY A 163 17.85 -9.50 -37.45
CA GLY A 163 17.99 -9.48 -38.90
C GLY A 163 17.38 -8.24 -39.53
N LEU A 164 16.18 -7.83 -39.09
CA LEU A 164 15.57 -6.56 -39.51
C LEU A 164 16.42 -5.34 -39.08
N VAL A 165 16.95 -5.35 -37.85
CA VAL A 165 17.82 -4.27 -37.33
C VAL A 165 19.07 -4.10 -38.19
N SER A 166 19.78 -5.19 -38.50
CA SER A 166 20.95 -5.16 -39.39
C SER A 166 20.58 -4.65 -40.78
N PHE A 167 19.48 -5.12 -41.37
CA PHE A 167 18.99 -4.63 -42.66
C PHE A 167 18.72 -3.11 -42.65
N LEU A 168 18.03 -2.61 -41.61
CA LEU A 168 17.71 -1.18 -41.48
C LEU A 168 18.99 -0.33 -41.30
N LYS A 169 19.95 -0.80 -40.49
CA LYS A 169 21.25 -0.13 -40.31
C LYS A 169 22.01 -0.05 -41.63
N GLU A 170 22.27 -1.19 -42.25
CA GLU A 170 23.22 -1.32 -43.37
C GLU A 170 22.64 -0.86 -44.70
N GLN A 171 21.39 -1.21 -44.99
CA GLN A 171 20.77 -0.97 -46.31
C GLN A 171 19.90 0.29 -46.35
N LYS A 172 19.45 0.76 -45.19
CA LYS A 172 18.54 1.92 -45.08
C LYS A 172 19.15 3.13 -44.39
N LYS A 173 20.42 3.04 -43.97
CA LYS A 173 21.13 4.12 -43.26
C LYS A 173 20.38 4.60 -42.02
N CYS A 174 19.66 3.68 -41.36
CA CYS A 174 18.94 4.00 -40.14
C CYS A 174 19.88 4.00 -38.95
N LYS A 175 19.54 4.81 -37.95
CA LYS A 175 20.11 4.69 -36.61
C LYS A 175 19.09 4.05 -35.71
N ILE A 176 19.55 3.15 -34.86
CA ILE A 176 18.67 2.32 -34.08
C ILE A 176 19.11 2.41 -32.63
N VAL A 177 18.16 2.67 -31.74
CA VAL A 177 18.34 2.43 -30.31
C VAL A 177 17.42 1.30 -29.88
N ILE A 178 17.93 0.43 -29.02
CA ILE A 178 17.19 -0.65 -28.40
C ILE A 178 17.22 -0.44 -26.89
N LEU A 179 16.05 -0.33 -26.29
CA LEU A 179 15.88 -0.27 -24.84
C LEU A 179 15.58 -1.68 -24.35
N LEU A 180 16.40 -2.15 -23.39
CA LEU A 180 16.42 -3.55 -22.97
C LEU A 180 16.35 -3.68 -21.44
N ASN A 181 15.57 -4.63 -20.94
CA ASN A 181 15.76 -5.12 -19.58
C ASN A 181 16.83 -6.20 -19.49
N GLU A 182 17.83 -6.00 -18.63
CA GLU A 182 18.91 -6.98 -18.44
C GLU A 182 18.50 -8.19 -17.60
N ASP A 183 17.51 -8.05 -16.72
CA ASP A 183 17.06 -9.12 -15.83
C ASP A 183 16.04 -10.08 -16.49
N SER A 184 15.75 -9.90 -17.79
CA SER A 184 14.79 -10.78 -18.48
C SER A 184 15.41 -12.10 -18.90
N HIS A 185 14.68 -13.19 -18.66
CA HIS A 185 15.09 -14.56 -19.00
C HIS A 185 14.90 -14.91 -20.49
N ASP A 186 14.04 -14.20 -21.23
CA ASP A 186 13.70 -14.51 -22.62
C ASP A 186 14.61 -13.76 -23.64
N LEU A 187 15.93 -13.76 -23.41
CA LEU A 187 16.91 -13.00 -24.20
C LEU A 187 18.08 -13.84 -24.75
N GLU A 188 18.00 -15.17 -24.70
CA GLU A 188 19.09 -16.06 -25.14
C GLU A 188 19.51 -15.81 -26.60
N GLU A 189 18.53 -15.74 -27.52
CA GLU A 189 18.80 -15.42 -28.93
C GLU A 189 19.47 -14.05 -29.09
N TYR A 190 19.03 -13.04 -28.31
CA TYR A 190 19.68 -11.73 -28.33
C TYR A 190 21.15 -11.84 -27.90
N GLN A 191 21.47 -12.57 -26.83
CA GLN A 191 22.86 -12.76 -26.38
C GLN A 191 23.73 -13.44 -27.44
N GLN A 192 23.17 -14.37 -28.21
CA GLN A 192 23.89 -15.08 -29.27
C GLN A 192 24.23 -14.19 -30.48
N TYR A 193 23.32 -13.29 -30.87
CA TYR A 193 23.44 -12.52 -32.12
C TYR A 193 23.86 -11.06 -31.94
N LYS A 194 23.81 -10.51 -30.71
CA LYS A 194 24.07 -9.08 -30.44
C LYS A 194 25.43 -8.60 -30.95
N GLU A 195 26.49 -9.41 -30.89
CA GLU A 195 27.86 -9.01 -31.24
C GLU A 195 27.98 -8.52 -32.69
N LYS A 196 27.20 -9.10 -33.61
CA LYS A 196 27.21 -8.72 -35.02
C LYS A 196 26.37 -7.48 -35.33
N VAL A 197 25.41 -7.15 -34.47
CA VAL A 197 24.36 -6.17 -34.76
C VAL A 197 24.58 -4.88 -33.98
N VAL A 198 24.95 -5.00 -32.70
CA VAL A 198 25.07 -3.91 -31.73
C VAL A 198 26.45 -3.28 -31.82
N ASP A 199 26.51 -1.99 -32.17
CA ASP A 199 27.77 -1.26 -32.29
C ASP A 199 28.20 -0.67 -30.93
N LYS A 200 27.23 -0.33 -30.06
CA LYS A 200 27.49 0.23 -28.73
C LYS A 200 26.46 -0.22 -27.71
N GLN A 201 26.92 -0.58 -26.51
CA GLN A 201 26.06 -0.99 -25.40
C GLN A 201 26.35 -0.14 -24.17
N LEU A 202 25.30 0.51 -23.65
CA LEU A 202 25.34 1.35 -22.45
C LEU A 202 24.57 0.66 -21.34
N HIS A 203 25.23 0.45 -20.20
CA HIS A 203 24.59 -0.02 -18.99
C HIS A 203 24.11 1.18 -18.17
N TYR A 204 22.79 1.31 -18.08
CA TYR A 204 22.08 2.41 -17.43
C TYR A 204 21.57 1.97 -16.07
N GLU A 205 22.32 2.39 -15.05
CA GLU A 205 22.07 2.05 -13.65
C GLU A 205 22.08 3.36 -12.82
N PRO A 206 20.97 4.13 -12.82
CA PRO A 206 20.87 5.33 -12.00
C PRO A 206 20.84 5.00 -10.50
N SER A 207 21.24 5.95 -9.67
CA SER A 207 21.09 5.86 -8.22
C SER A 207 19.61 5.93 -7.80
N ALA A 208 19.30 5.42 -6.61
CA ALA A 208 17.97 5.57 -6.01
C ALA A 208 17.58 7.05 -5.87
N GLU A 209 18.53 7.91 -5.46
CA GLU A 209 18.39 9.37 -5.43
C GLU A 209 17.89 9.93 -6.78
N TYR A 210 18.59 9.61 -7.87
CA TYR A 210 18.24 10.10 -9.20
C TYR A 210 16.84 9.62 -9.64
N CYS A 211 16.50 8.37 -9.31
CA CYS A 211 15.17 7.82 -9.60
C CYS A 211 14.09 8.51 -8.78
N PHE A 212 14.37 8.83 -7.52
CA PHE A 212 13.50 9.60 -6.64
C PHE A 212 13.22 10.98 -7.22
N ASP A 213 14.27 11.73 -7.56
CA ASP A 213 14.15 13.08 -8.14
C ASP A 213 13.36 13.08 -9.47
N ILE A 214 13.53 12.05 -10.32
CA ILE A 214 12.68 11.91 -11.51
C ILE A 214 11.23 11.64 -11.12
N SER A 215 11.00 10.78 -10.14
CA SER A 215 9.65 10.41 -9.73
C SER A 215 8.86 11.61 -9.20
N THR A 216 9.53 12.55 -8.52
CA THR A 216 8.94 13.70 -7.83
C THR A 216 8.80 14.96 -8.69
N LYS A 217 9.55 15.10 -9.79
CA LYS A 217 9.39 16.20 -10.79
C LYS A 217 7.95 16.37 -11.30
N LEU A 218 7.10 15.36 -11.14
CA LEU A 218 5.70 15.37 -11.54
C LEU A 218 4.71 15.70 -10.40
N TYR A 219 5.18 15.82 -9.16
CA TYR A 219 4.35 15.86 -7.95
C TYR A 219 4.68 17.00 -6.97
N THR A 220 5.54 17.95 -7.34
CA THR A 220 5.86 19.08 -6.46
C THR A 220 4.64 19.99 -6.26
N LYS A 221 3.80 19.65 -5.28
CA LYS A 221 3.05 20.65 -4.53
C LYS A 221 4.08 21.52 -3.79
N ALA A 222 3.85 22.82 -3.75
CA ALA A 222 4.64 23.69 -2.87
C ALA A 222 4.43 23.23 -1.41
N ASN A 223 5.52 23.10 -0.65
CA ASN A 223 5.59 22.65 0.75
C ASN A 223 5.14 21.20 0.99
N ASP A 224 6.05 20.26 0.70
CA ASP A 224 5.89 18.85 1.04
C ASP A 224 6.81 18.51 2.22
N ASP A 225 6.27 18.64 3.43
CA ASP A 225 7.03 18.60 4.69
C ASP A 225 7.77 17.26 4.90
N TYR A 226 7.33 16.20 4.22
CA TYR A 226 7.86 14.84 4.34
C TYR A 226 8.81 14.42 3.23
N LEU A 227 9.07 15.27 2.22
CA LEU A 227 9.77 14.86 1.00
C LEU A 227 11.16 14.27 1.29
N GLU A 228 11.93 14.94 2.15
CA GLU A 228 13.29 14.52 2.52
C GLU A 228 13.29 13.21 3.32
N GLN A 229 12.31 13.03 4.22
CA GLN A 229 12.16 11.78 4.97
C GLN A 229 11.81 10.61 4.03
N ILE A 230 10.85 10.82 3.12
CA ILE A 230 10.46 9.81 2.13
C ILE A 230 11.66 9.46 1.24
N LYS A 231 12.42 10.47 0.78
CA LYS A 231 13.65 10.31 -0.01
C LYS A 231 14.66 9.44 0.73
N ALA A 232 14.98 9.80 1.98
CA ALA A 232 15.96 9.09 2.80
C ALA A 232 15.60 7.60 2.99
N VAL A 233 14.31 7.29 3.25
CA VAL A 233 13.87 5.89 3.42
C VAL A 233 13.91 5.14 2.08
N CYS A 234 13.48 5.76 0.97
CA CYS A 234 13.52 5.14 -0.36
C CYS A 234 14.96 4.84 -0.81
N GLU A 235 15.91 5.74 -0.51
CA GLU A 235 17.34 5.55 -0.78
C GLU A 235 17.95 4.45 0.08
N ARG A 236 17.62 4.41 1.38
CA ARG A 236 18.06 3.35 2.31
C ARG A 236 17.59 1.96 1.88
N LEU A 237 16.44 1.89 1.21
CA LEU A 237 15.88 0.66 0.62
C LEU A 237 16.33 0.41 -0.83
N ASP A 238 17.13 1.31 -1.41
CA ASP A 238 17.60 1.28 -2.79
C ASP A 238 16.47 1.12 -3.83
N ILE A 239 15.36 1.84 -3.63
CA ILE A 239 14.20 1.78 -4.53
C ILE A 239 14.49 2.58 -5.80
N ARG A 240 14.94 1.89 -6.86
CA ARG A 240 15.26 2.51 -8.17
C ARG A 240 14.12 2.47 -9.18
N ASN A 241 13.03 1.76 -8.89
CA ASN A 241 11.90 1.66 -9.81
C ASN A 241 10.99 2.90 -9.68
N ILE A 242 11.07 3.81 -10.66
CA ILE A 242 10.31 5.05 -10.70
C ILE A 242 8.80 4.80 -10.62
N ARG A 243 8.28 3.69 -11.15
CA ARG A 243 6.85 3.36 -11.06
C ARG A 243 6.45 3.01 -9.62
N VAL A 244 7.33 2.33 -8.87
CA VAL A 244 7.10 2.01 -7.45
C VAL A 244 7.14 3.28 -6.61
N LEU A 245 8.11 4.16 -6.85
CA LEU A 245 8.20 5.46 -6.17
C LEU A 245 6.92 6.30 -6.36
N LYS A 246 6.35 6.31 -7.58
CA LYS A 246 5.06 6.96 -7.85
C LYS A 246 3.90 6.34 -7.08
N LYS A 247 3.88 5.00 -6.93
CA LYS A 247 2.85 4.30 -6.15
C LYS A 247 2.99 4.61 -4.67
N ILE A 248 4.21 4.57 -4.13
CA ILE A 248 4.52 4.99 -2.75
C ILE A 248 3.96 6.39 -2.51
N ARG A 249 4.26 7.35 -3.39
CA ARG A 249 3.76 8.72 -3.25
C ARG A 249 2.24 8.79 -3.23
N MET A 250 1.58 8.08 -4.14
CA MET A 250 0.11 8.04 -4.21
C MET A 250 -0.51 7.48 -2.93
N HIS A 251 0.04 6.41 -2.36
CA HIS A 251 -0.46 5.84 -1.12
C HIS A 251 -0.25 6.79 0.06
N ILE A 252 0.93 7.42 0.17
CA ILE A 252 1.23 8.42 1.21
C ILE A 252 0.28 9.61 1.11
N ASP A 253 0.14 10.22 -0.06
CA ASP A 253 -0.77 11.36 -0.27
C ASP A 253 -2.21 11.01 0.09
N THR A 254 -2.64 9.77 -0.19
CA THR A 254 -3.99 9.30 0.14
C THR A 254 -4.17 9.13 1.65
N ALA A 255 -3.20 8.52 2.34
CA ALA A 255 -3.24 8.34 3.79
C ALA A 255 -3.20 9.71 4.50
N LEU A 256 -2.23 10.55 4.16
CA LEU A 256 -2.06 11.88 4.76
C LEU A 256 -3.26 12.79 4.49
N SER A 257 -4.03 12.59 3.42
CA SER A 257 -5.26 13.37 3.16
C SER A 257 -6.34 13.23 4.23
N VAL A 258 -6.28 12.19 5.05
CA VAL A 258 -7.21 11.96 6.17
C VAL A 258 -6.52 11.89 7.53
N THR A 259 -5.20 12.12 7.56
CA THR A 259 -4.41 12.07 8.80
C THR A 259 -3.62 13.35 9.08
N THR A 260 -4.00 14.48 8.48
CA THR A 260 -3.29 15.77 8.62
C THR A 260 -3.24 16.29 10.05
N ASP A 261 -4.31 16.04 10.82
CA ASP A 261 -4.54 16.67 12.12
C ASP A 261 -4.02 15.82 13.30
N TYR A 262 -3.46 14.65 13.01
CA TYR A 262 -2.87 13.77 14.02
C TYR A 262 -1.41 14.13 14.32
N ASP A 263 -0.92 13.57 15.43
CA ASP A 263 0.44 13.70 15.91
C ASP A 263 1.47 13.32 14.82
N GLU A 264 2.61 13.99 14.86
CA GLU A 264 3.72 13.78 13.93
C GLU A 264 4.18 12.33 13.92
N TYR A 265 4.22 11.70 15.09
CA TYR A 265 4.58 10.29 15.24
C TYR A 265 3.68 9.36 14.39
N ILE A 266 2.36 9.59 14.39
CA ILE A 266 1.42 8.77 13.62
C ILE A 266 1.66 8.95 12.12
N LYS A 267 1.89 10.18 11.67
CA LYS A 267 2.13 10.49 10.25
C LYS A 267 3.44 9.87 9.75
N GLU A 268 4.52 10.02 10.52
CA GLU A 268 5.82 9.41 10.22
C GLU A 268 5.73 7.88 10.13
N GLU A 269 5.01 7.26 11.06
CA GLU A 269 4.80 5.82 11.08
C GLU A 269 4.02 5.32 9.85
N ILE A 270 2.95 6.02 9.47
CA ILE A 270 2.18 5.74 8.24
C ILE A 270 3.09 5.81 7.01
N ILE A 271 3.88 6.89 6.90
CA ILE A 271 4.80 7.11 5.78
C ILE A 271 5.80 5.96 5.67
N GLN A 272 6.48 5.65 6.77
CA GLN A 272 7.49 4.60 6.83
C GLN A 272 6.89 3.23 6.51
N SER A 273 5.72 2.92 7.06
CA SER A 273 5.00 1.66 6.82
C SER A 273 4.61 1.52 5.36
N ILE A 274 4.06 2.56 4.73
CA ILE A 274 3.69 2.53 3.30
C ILE A 274 4.92 2.26 2.43
N ILE A 275 6.04 2.93 2.69
CA ILE A 275 7.28 2.77 1.91
C ILE A 275 7.78 1.32 1.99
N ILE A 276 7.87 0.77 3.22
CA ILE A 276 8.34 -0.60 3.46
C ILE A 276 7.40 -1.61 2.82
N LEU A 277 6.09 -1.48 3.03
CA LEU A 277 5.09 -2.40 2.47
C LEU A 277 5.07 -2.37 0.94
N CYS A 278 5.18 -1.19 0.31
CA CYS A 278 5.30 -1.07 -1.14
C CYS A 278 6.60 -1.70 -1.67
N TRP A 279 7.70 -1.55 -0.94
CA TRP A 279 8.97 -2.20 -1.28
C TRP A 279 8.85 -3.73 -1.22
N CYS A 280 8.29 -4.28 -0.13
CA CYS A 280 8.02 -5.71 0.01
C CYS A 280 7.08 -6.24 -1.09
N HIS A 281 6.03 -5.49 -1.44
CA HIS A 281 5.05 -5.94 -2.43
C HIS A 281 5.56 -5.83 -3.87
N TYR A 282 6.11 -4.67 -4.27
CA TYR A 282 6.44 -4.40 -5.67
C TYR A 282 7.89 -4.72 -6.05
N CYS A 283 8.81 -4.80 -5.07
CA CYS A 283 10.23 -5.05 -5.35
C CYS A 283 10.69 -6.47 -5.00
N HIS A 284 9.90 -7.28 -4.28
CA HIS A 284 10.33 -8.63 -3.86
C HIS A 284 10.84 -9.52 -5.00
N SER A 285 10.22 -9.46 -6.18
CA SER A 285 10.64 -10.27 -7.33
C SER A 285 12.04 -9.91 -7.86
N SER A 286 12.56 -8.73 -7.53
CA SER A 286 13.88 -8.26 -7.98
C SER A 286 15.05 -8.80 -7.16
N ASP A 287 14.82 -9.12 -5.88
CA ASP A 287 15.80 -9.79 -5.00
C ASP A 287 15.04 -10.57 -3.93
N LYS A 288 14.66 -11.81 -4.27
CA LYS A 288 13.87 -12.70 -3.40
C LYS A 288 14.62 -13.14 -2.15
N ASP A 289 15.92 -12.91 -2.06
CA ASP A 289 16.74 -13.32 -0.93
C ASP A 289 16.84 -12.20 0.11
N LYS A 290 16.88 -10.93 -0.33
CA LYS A 290 17.04 -9.77 0.56
C LYS A 290 15.77 -8.99 0.84
N ILE A 291 14.78 -9.06 -0.06
CA ILE A 291 13.54 -8.29 0.07
C ILE A 291 12.46 -9.22 0.64
N PRO A 292 11.85 -8.89 1.80
CA PRO A 292 10.77 -9.69 2.37
C PRO A 292 9.57 -9.80 1.42
N SER A 293 8.96 -10.97 1.37
CA SER A 293 7.67 -11.12 0.70
C SER A 293 6.55 -10.45 1.51
N LEU A 294 5.54 -9.90 0.85
CA LEU A 294 4.39 -9.32 1.56
C LEU A 294 3.66 -10.37 2.43
N THR A 295 3.61 -11.63 1.98
CA THR A 295 3.02 -12.73 2.75
C THR A 295 3.77 -12.99 4.05
N PHE A 296 5.10 -12.88 4.06
CA PHE A 296 5.89 -12.98 5.28
C PHE A 296 5.58 -11.83 6.26
N VAL A 297 5.50 -10.60 5.74
CA VAL A 297 5.16 -9.42 6.54
C VAL A 297 3.75 -9.54 7.13
N LYS A 298 2.78 -10.06 6.37
CA LYS A 298 1.42 -10.30 6.83
C LYS A 298 1.37 -11.28 7.99
N LYS A 299 2.04 -12.43 7.84
CA LYS A 299 2.18 -13.42 8.92
C LYS A 299 2.83 -12.83 10.17
N LEU A 300 3.83 -11.97 9.97
CA LEU A 300 4.50 -11.27 11.08
C LEU A 300 3.50 -10.42 11.85
N ASN A 301 2.60 -9.68 11.18
CA ASN A 301 1.60 -8.85 11.86
C ASN A 301 0.41 -9.64 12.46
N GLU A 302 0.09 -10.82 11.93
CA GLU A 302 -1.00 -11.68 12.45
C GLU A 302 -0.62 -12.41 13.76
N THR A 303 0.67 -12.49 14.10
CA THR A 303 1.16 -13.28 15.24
C THR A 303 1.17 -12.45 16.54
N TYR A 304 0.02 -12.32 17.22
CA TYR A 304 -0.14 -11.52 18.46
C TYR A 304 0.99 -11.65 19.50
N ALA A 305 1.19 -10.57 20.27
CA ALA A 305 2.24 -10.34 21.27
C ALA A 305 2.39 -11.40 22.39
N ASP A 306 1.41 -12.28 22.61
CA ASP A 306 1.56 -13.42 23.55
C ASP A 306 2.49 -14.52 23.02
N ALA A 307 2.79 -14.49 21.73
CA ALA A 307 3.67 -15.42 21.08
C ALA A 307 5.06 -14.80 21.01
N ASP A 308 5.77 -15.00 22.12
CA ASP A 308 7.21 -14.85 22.34
C ASP A 308 8.06 -14.98 21.06
N THR A 309 9.31 -14.50 21.08
CA THR A 309 10.27 -14.68 19.97
C THR A 309 10.32 -16.13 19.46
N LEU A 310 9.95 -17.09 20.32
CA LEU A 310 9.72 -18.51 20.04
C LEU A 310 8.64 -18.83 19.00
N ALA A 311 7.54 -18.11 18.86
CA ALA A 311 6.51 -18.45 17.87
C ALA A 311 6.96 -18.11 16.45
N ILE A 312 7.58 -16.94 16.28
CA ILE A 312 8.23 -16.57 15.02
C ILE A 312 9.42 -17.49 14.75
N ALA A 313 10.21 -17.83 15.77
CA ALA A 313 11.31 -18.79 15.64
C ALA A 313 10.81 -20.19 15.26
N ALA A 314 9.67 -20.64 15.81
CA ALA A 314 9.03 -21.91 15.47
C ALA A 314 8.51 -21.91 14.02
N MET A 315 7.87 -20.80 13.58
CA MET A 315 7.46 -20.63 12.18
C MET A 315 8.66 -20.71 11.23
N ILE A 316 9.79 -20.12 11.62
CA ILE A 316 11.05 -20.14 10.88
C ILE A 316 11.75 -21.52 10.97
N GLU A 317 11.55 -22.26 12.05
CA GLU A 317 12.08 -23.62 12.25
C GLU A 317 11.37 -24.69 11.42
N GLU A 318 10.07 -24.51 11.16
CA GLU A 318 9.29 -25.40 10.30
C GLU A 318 9.60 -25.25 8.80
N GLU A 319 10.34 -24.20 8.42
CA GLU A 319 10.74 -23.96 7.04
C GLU A 319 11.90 -24.86 6.60
N LYS A 320 12.00 -25.11 5.27
CA LYS A 320 13.19 -25.76 4.71
C LYS A 320 14.43 -24.92 5.02
N GLU A 321 15.60 -25.54 5.17
CA GLU A 321 16.83 -24.88 5.63
C GLU A 321 17.23 -23.62 4.81
N GLY A 322 16.99 -23.64 3.50
CA GLY A 322 17.18 -22.45 2.62
C GLY A 322 16.07 -21.39 2.68
N GLN A 323 14.88 -21.69 3.22
CA GLN A 323 13.84 -20.72 3.56
C GLN A 323 14.09 -20.11 4.94
N LYS A 324 14.45 -20.94 5.93
CA LYS A 324 14.83 -20.53 7.29
C LYS A 324 15.86 -19.40 7.30
N THR A 325 16.93 -19.56 6.51
CA THR A 325 17.99 -18.54 6.39
C THR A 325 17.47 -17.22 5.83
N ARG A 326 16.52 -17.25 4.88
CA ARG A 326 15.93 -16.05 4.27
C ARG A 326 14.99 -15.33 5.23
N SER A 327 14.16 -16.06 5.95
CA SER A 327 13.23 -15.48 6.92
C SER A 327 13.95 -14.74 8.06
N ILE A 328 15.12 -15.23 8.49
CA ILE A 328 16.00 -14.51 9.42
C ILE A 328 16.52 -13.20 8.81
N ILE A 329 17.09 -13.25 7.60
CA ILE A 329 17.58 -12.06 6.89
C ILE A 329 16.47 -11.01 6.74
N TRP A 330 15.25 -11.44 6.39
CA TRP A 330 14.10 -10.57 6.25
C TRP A 330 13.70 -9.91 7.58
N LYS A 331 13.66 -10.69 8.66
CA LYS A 331 13.36 -10.17 10.00
C LYS A 331 14.39 -9.13 10.44
N ASP A 332 15.67 -9.46 10.31
CA ASP A 332 16.76 -8.53 10.65
C ASP A 332 16.68 -7.25 9.82
N LYS A 333 16.33 -7.39 8.54
CA LYS A 333 16.14 -6.23 7.66
C LYS A 333 14.97 -5.36 8.11
N LEU A 334 13.82 -5.93 8.45
CA LEU A 334 12.65 -5.18 8.96
C LEU A 334 12.97 -4.51 10.31
N ASN A 335 13.66 -5.20 11.21
CA ASN A 335 14.12 -4.65 12.49
C ASN A 335 15.07 -3.48 12.29
N SER A 336 16.04 -3.60 11.37
CA SER A 336 16.97 -2.50 11.03
C SER A 336 16.28 -1.26 10.46
N LEU A 337 15.05 -1.42 9.98
CA LEU A 337 14.20 -0.35 9.44
C LEU A 337 13.20 0.14 10.48
N ASN A 338 13.25 -0.29 11.75
CA ASN A 338 12.27 0.01 12.79
C ASN A 338 10.82 -0.22 12.30
N TYR A 339 10.58 -1.33 11.61
CA TYR A 339 9.24 -1.66 11.14
C TYR A 339 8.32 -1.94 12.34
N PRO A 340 7.20 -1.22 12.51
CA PRO A 340 6.29 -1.39 13.64
C PRO A 340 5.42 -2.64 13.42
N SER A 341 6.00 -3.81 13.66
CA SER A 341 5.24 -5.06 13.67
C SER A 341 4.12 -5.00 14.69
N TYR A 342 3.00 -5.66 14.40
CA TYR A 342 1.82 -5.75 15.29
C TYR A 342 1.01 -4.46 15.43
N ASP A 343 1.26 -3.45 14.60
CA ASP A 343 0.50 -2.21 14.66
C ASP A 343 -0.82 -2.31 13.85
N PRO A 344 -1.98 -1.98 14.43
CA PRO A 344 -3.26 -1.98 13.71
C PRO A 344 -3.29 -1.02 12.49
N ILE A 345 -2.53 0.09 12.52
CA ILE A 345 -2.34 0.98 11.36
C ILE A 345 -1.68 0.21 10.23
N VAL A 346 -0.60 -0.52 10.55
CA VAL A 346 0.13 -1.33 9.56
C VAL A 346 -0.78 -2.37 8.91
N GLN A 347 -1.70 -2.98 9.65
CA GLN A 347 -2.64 -3.95 9.09
C GLN A 347 -3.56 -3.31 8.04
N ILE A 348 -4.11 -2.13 8.32
CA ILE A 348 -4.93 -1.38 7.34
C ILE A 348 -4.08 -1.03 6.10
N LEU A 349 -2.85 -0.56 6.30
CA LEU A 349 -1.96 -0.18 5.21
C LEU A 349 -1.57 -1.39 4.36
N LEU A 350 -1.34 -2.55 4.97
CA LEU A 350 -1.04 -3.79 4.26
C LEU A 350 -2.20 -4.19 3.35
N ASP A 351 -3.42 -4.23 3.90
CA ASP A 351 -4.64 -4.47 3.15
C ASP A 351 -4.81 -3.47 2.00
N SER A 352 -4.46 -2.20 2.23
CA SER A 352 -4.59 -1.15 1.22
C SER A 352 -3.68 -1.35 0.01
N ILE A 353 -2.48 -1.89 0.23
CA ILE A 353 -1.50 -2.15 -0.82
C ILE A 353 -1.91 -3.40 -1.60
N GLU A 354 -2.48 -4.42 -0.94
CA GLU A 354 -3.04 -5.59 -1.62
C GLU A 354 -4.27 -5.24 -2.46
N LYS A 355 -5.21 -4.45 -1.90
CA LYS A 355 -6.47 -4.06 -2.55
C LYS A 355 -6.31 -2.93 -3.57
N GLY A 356 -5.27 -2.10 -3.42
CA GLY A 356 -5.00 -0.93 -4.26
C GLY A 356 -5.76 0.35 -3.86
N TYR A 357 -6.43 0.37 -2.70
CA TYR A 357 -7.10 1.55 -2.13
C TYR A 357 -7.08 1.51 -0.60
N ILE A 358 -7.12 2.67 0.04
CA ILE A 358 -7.14 2.81 1.51
C ILE A 358 -8.60 2.95 1.98
N GLU A 359 -9.00 2.11 2.94
CA GLU A 359 -10.27 2.24 3.67
C GLU A 359 -10.16 3.38 4.68
N LYS A 360 -10.44 4.61 4.22
CA LYS A 360 -10.20 5.86 4.96
C LYS A 360 -10.88 5.89 6.33
N ASP A 361 -12.12 5.45 6.43
CA ASP A 361 -12.89 5.48 7.68
C ASP A 361 -12.25 4.56 8.74
N ASN A 362 -11.76 3.38 8.34
CA ASN A 362 -11.05 2.48 9.24
C ASN A 362 -9.71 3.08 9.68
N LEU A 363 -8.97 3.71 8.76
CA LEU A 363 -7.70 4.36 9.09
C LEU A 363 -7.90 5.48 10.12
N VAL A 364 -8.90 6.34 9.91
CA VAL A 364 -9.27 7.42 10.84
C VAL A 364 -9.63 6.86 12.21
N ALA A 365 -10.48 5.82 12.28
CA ALA A 365 -10.87 5.24 13.56
C ALA A 365 -9.68 4.68 14.37
N ILE A 366 -8.71 4.05 13.70
CA ILE A 366 -7.50 3.56 14.34
C ILE A 366 -6.57 4.72 14.76
N CYS A 367 -6.43 5.74 13.91
CA CYS A 367 -5.65 6.93 14.25
C CYS A 367 -6.26 7.70 15.43
N ASP A 368 -7.59 7.78 15.54
CA ASP A 368 -8.28 8.39 16.69
C ASP A 368 -7.94 7.66 17.99
N ALA A 369 -8.00 6.32 18.00
CA ALA A 369 -7.63 5.52 19.17
C ALA A 369 -6.16 5.73 19.57
N LYS A 370 -5.24 5.67 18.58
CA LYS A 370 -3.81 5.89 18.82
C LYS A 370 -3.50 7.31 19.28
N GLN A 371 -4.17 8.32 18.73
CA GLN A 371 -4.02 9.71 19.15
C GLN A 371 -4.51 9.92 20.58
N ASN A 372 -5.65 9.33 20.93
CA ASN A 372 -6.16 9.37 22.30
C ASN A 372 -5.13 8.76 23.25
N GLU A 373 -4.53 7.64 22.87
CA GLU A 373 -3.47 7.03 23.67
C GLU A 373 -2.24 7.94 23.84
N ILE A 374 -1.76 8.56 22.76
CA ILE A 374 -0.66 9.53 22.83
C ILE A 374 -1.00 10.69 23.77
N ASN A 375 -2.23 11.20 23.71
CA ASN A 375 -2.70 12.27 24.59
C ASN A 375 -2.70 11.84 26.06
N ILE A 376 -3.13 10.62 26.36
CA ILE A 376 -3.14 10.02 27.70
C ILE A 376 -1.69 9.84 28.18
N ARG A 377 -0.82 9.27 27.34
CA ARG A 377 0.62 9.10 27.61
C ARG A 377 1.29 10.41 27.97
N ASN A 378 1.06 11.47 27.20
CA ASN A 378 1.64 12.79 27.44
C ASN A 378 1.19 13.44 28.76
N GLN A 379 0.12 12.94 29.38
CA GLN A 379 -0.32 13.38 30.72
C GLN A 379 0.38 12.61 31.85
N ALA A 380 0.99 11.46 31.57
CA ALA A 380 1.62 10.57 32.55
C ALA A 380 3.13 10.85 32.75
N THR A 381 3.50 12.12 32.91
CA THR A 381 4.91 12.59 32.93
C THR A 381 5.81 11.90 33.98
N GLY A 382 5.22 11.36 35.06
CA GLY A 382 5.96 10.66 36.11
C GLY A 382 6.59 9.33 35.66
N LEU A 383 5.98 8.64 34.68
CA LEU A 383 6.52 7.40 34.11
C LEU A 383 7.66 7.67 33.13
N ASP A 384 7.57 8.75 32.34
CA ASP A 384 8.62 9.10 31.37
C ASP A 384 9.96 9.38 32.06
N ALA A 385 9.94 10.10 33.19
CA ALA A 385 11.16 10.36 33.98
C ALA A 385 11.80 9.06 34.52
N ALA A 386 10.99 8.06 34.86
CA ALA A 386 11.49 6.75 35.30
C ALA A 386 12.15 5.98 34.13
N TRP A 387 11.56 6.06 32.93
CA TRP A 387 12.15 5.50 31.71
C TRP A 387 13.46 6.19 31.31
N GLU A 388 13.55 7.51 31.42
CA GLU A 388 14.79 8.25 31.19
C GLU A 388 15.90 7.79 32.14
N LEU A 389 15.58 7.58 33.43
CA LEU A 389 16.54 7.06 34.41
C LEU A 389 17.01 5.64 34.08
N TYR A 390 16.09 4.78 33.62
CA TYR A 390 16.41 3.40 33.23
C TYR A 390 17.29 3.33 31.98
N HIS A 391 16.99 4.12 30.94
CA HIS A 391 17.74 4.10 29.68
C HIS A 391 19.01 4.97 29.71
N GLY A 392 19.10 5.92 30.63
CA GLY A 392 20.15 6.93 30.69
C GLY A 392 21.48 6.47 31.30
N SER A 393 21.60 5.22 31.75
CA SER A 393 22.82 4.74 32.41
C SER A 393 23.03 3.22 32.29
N PHE A 394 24.29 2.79 32.27
CA PHE A 394 24.71 1.39 32.46
C PHE A 394 25.22 1.12 33.88
N SER A 395 25.06 2.08 34.80
CA SER A 395 25.49 1.93 36.19
C SER A 395 24.55 0.99 36.95
N ASP A 396 25.05 0.32 38.00
CA ASP A 396 24.22 -0.51 38.87
C ASP A 396 23.40 0.35 39.85
N ASN A 397 22.35 0.99 39.33
CA ASN A 397 21.43 1.87 40.06
C ASN A 397 20.02 1.26 40.18
N ALA A 398 19.92 -0.07 40.26
CA ALA A 398 18.65 -0.80 40.23
C ALA A 398 17.64 -0.29 41.27
N ASN A 399 18.08 0.03 42.49
CA ASN A 399 17.19 0.56 43.54
C ASN A 399 16.59 1.92 43.17
N GLU A 400 17.40 2.82 42.58
CA GLU A 400 16.95 4.15 42.15
C GLU A 400 15.93 4.03 41.00
N VAL A 401 16.17 3.13 40.06
CA VAL A 401 15.23 2.83 38.97
C VAL A 401 13.92 2.29 39.53
N VAL A 402 13.98 1.28 40.41
CA VAL A 402 12.78 0.69 41.02
C VAL A 402 11.96 1.75 41.77
N ASP A 403 12.61 2.60 42.56
CA ASP A 403 11.92 3.64 43.32
C ASP A 403 11.30 4.71 42.40
N ALA A 404 11.98 5.07 41.31
CA ALA A 404 11.43 5.96 40.29
C ALA A 404 10.20 5.34 39.60
N PHE A 405 10.23 4.06 39.26
CA PHE A 405 9.10 3.36 38.65
C PHE A 405 7.91 3.25 39.60
N VAL A 406 8.11 2.82 40.85
CA VAL A 406 7.03 2.76 41.85
C VAL A 406 6.38 4.13 42.02
N LYS A 407 7.20 5.18 42.13
CA LYS A 407 6.70 6.56 42.24
C LYS A 407 5.92 6.98 40.99
N GLY A 408 6.53 6.83 39.80
CA GLY A 408 5.94 7.23 38.53
C GLY A 408 4.62 6.50 38.24
N MET A 409 4.58 5.19 38.48
CA MET A 409 3.36 4.40 38.36
C MET A 409 2.30 4.81 39.39
N THR A 410 2.70 5.15 40.62
CA THR A 410 1.75 5.64 41.65
C THR A 410 1.08 6.94 41.24
N GLU A 411 1.84 7.85 40.62
CA GLU A 411 1.33 9.12 40.10
C GLU A 411 0.47 8.90 38.85
N ALA A 412 0.86 7.97 37.99
CA ALA A 412 0.23 7.72 36.70
C ALA A 412 -0.96 6.74 36.74
N ALA A 413 -1.29 6.11 37.88
CA ALA A 413 -2.32 5.06 37.95
C ALA A 413 -3.69 5.47 37.36
N GLU A 414 -4.09 6.74 37.49
CA GLU A 414 -5.37 7.25 36.96
C GLU A 414 -5.25 7.87 35.56
N THR A 415 -4.03 8.10 35.08
CA THR A 415 -3.76 8.86 33.85
C THR A 415 -2.97 8.09 32.80
N SER A 416 -2.39 6.92 33.10
CA SER A 416 -1.66 6.10 32.14
C SER A 416 -2.58 5.24 31.28
N THR A 417 -2.02 4.67 30.22
CA THR A 417 -2.65 3.61 29.44
C THR A 417 -2.41 2.26 30.11
N LEU A 418 -3.15 1.22 29.73
CA LEU A 418 -2.96 -0.14 30.25
C LEU A 418 -1.61 -0.72 29.80
N SER A 419 -1.20 -0.45 28.57
CA SER A 419 0.09 -0.88 28.03
C SER A 419 1.25 -0.22 28.79
N GLN A 420 1.24 1.10 28.97
CA GLN A 420 2.30 1.81 29.70
C GLN A 420 2.45 1.33 31.14
N TYR A 421 1.32 1.11 31.82
CA TYR A 421 1.34 0.60 33.19
C TYR A 421 1.87 -0.83 33.23
N SER A 422 1.46 -1.66 32.27
CA SER A 422 1.94 -3.03 32.12
C SER A 422 3.46 -3.11 31.92
N GLN A 423 4.05 -2.25 31.09
CA GLN A 423 5.50 -2.25 30.85
C GLN A 423 6.29 -1.96 32.14
N GLY A 424 5.78 -1.05 32.99
CA GLY A 424 6.37 -0.80 34.30
C GLY A 424 6.33 -2.03 35.21
N LEU A 425 5.22 -2.79 35.19
CA LEU A 425 5.10 -4.04 35.93
C LEU A 425 6.09 -5.11 35.43
N SER A 426 6.19 -5.28 34.10
CA SER A 426 7.13 -6.20 33.46
C SER A 426 8.58 -5.90 33.88
N LEU A 427 8.97 -4.62 33.91
CA LEU A 427 10.30 -4.22 34.36
C LEU A 427 10.52 -4.53 35.84
N LEU A 428 9.56 -4.20 36.72
CA LEU A 428 9.67 -4.52 38.15
C LEU A 428 9.88 -6.01 38.38
N LYS A 429 9.13 -6.88 37.67
CA LYS A 429 9.31 -8.34 37.74
C LYS A 429 10.65 -8.79 37.18
N THR A 430 11.12 -8.19 36.08
CA THR A 430 12.46 -8.45 35.51
C THR A 430 13.57 -8.15 36.51
N LEU A 431 13.40 -7.09 37.31
CA LEU A 431 14.30 -6.70 38.40
C LEU A 431 14.04 -7.46 39.71
N LYS A 432 13.23 -8.53 39.67
CA LYS A 432 12.87 -9.39 40.82
C LYS A 432 12.18 -8.64 41.97
N GLN A 433 11.36 -7.65 41.64
CA GLN A 433 10.55 -6.85 42.56
C GLN A 433 9.06 -7.25 42.48
N ASP A 434 8.78 -8.55 42.48
CA ASP A 434 7.44 -9.12 42.32
C ASP A 434 6.42 -8.59 43.35
N ASP A 435 6.86 -8.38 44.60
CA ASP A 435 6.02 -7.81 45.67
C ASP A 435 5.56 -6.38 45.33
N LYS A 436 6.49 -5.54 44.84
CA LYS A 436 6.19 -4.16 44.41
C LYS A 436 5.28 -4.18 43.18
N ALA A 437 5.53 -5.05 42.20
CA ALA A 437 4.66 -5.20 41.04
C ALA A 437 3.22 -5.57 41.45
N THR A 438 3.07 -6.53 42.37
CA THR A 438 1.76 -6.93 42.92
C THR A 438 1.06 -5.77 43.64
N GLU A 439 1.81 -4.97 44.40
CA GLU A 439 1.28 -3.76 45.05
C GLU A 439 0.79 -2.74 44.01
N MET A 440 1.57 -2.51 42.95
CA MET A 440 1.19 -1.59 41.88
C MET A 440 -0.05 -2.06 41.11
N ILE A 441 -0.24 -3.36 40.89
CA ILE A 441 -1.48 -3.92 40.30
C ILE A 441 -2.68 -3.57 41.18
N ARG A 442 -2.58 -3.81 42.49
CA ARG A 442 -3.66 -3.49 43.43
C ARG A 442 -3.95 -2.00 43.48
N LEU A 443 -2.91 -1.17 43.46
CA LEU A 443 -3.04 0.28 43.44
C LEU A 443 -3.84 0.73 42.20
N TYR A 444 -3.47 0.25 41.01
CA TYR A 444 -4.14 0.61 39.76
C TYR A 444 -5.63 0.30 39.84
N ILE A 445 -5.98 -0.93 40.23
CA ILE A 445 -7.38 -1.36 40.33
C ILE A 445 -8.12 -0.45 41.33
N SER A 446 -7.55 -0.23 42.51
CA SER A 446 -8.19 0.57 43.57
C SER A 446 -8.47 2.02 43.17
N ARG A 447 -7.57 2.64 42.39
CA ARG A 447 -7.75 4.02 41.91
C ARG A 447 -8.74 4.12 40.75
N ASN A 448 -8.90 3.05 39.98
CA ASN A 448 -9.76 3.02 38.81
C ASN A 448 -11.11 2.32 39.05
N GLU A 449 -11.46 1.94 40.28
CA GLU A 449 -12.74 1.26 40.61
C GLU A 449 -13.98 2.01 40.10
N LYS A 450 -13.91 3.35 40.04
CA LYS A 450 -15.01 4.21 39.57
C LYS A 450 -15.04 4.41 38.06
N ASN A 451 -13.94 4.11 37.35
CA ASN A 451 -13.82 4.27 35.91
C ASN A 451 -13.68 2.89 35.26
N ARG A 452 -14.83 2.23 35.07
CA ARG A 452 -14.92 0.87 34.55
C ARG A 452 -14.16 0.65 33.24
N GLU A 453 -14.21 1.60 32.31
CA GLU A 453 -13.53 1.43 31.01
C GLU A 453 -12.00 1.36 31.15
N ARG A 454 -11.42 1.90 32.24
CA ARG A 454 -9.98 1.73 32.55
C ARG A 454 -9.64 0.35 33.12
N LEU A 455 -10.65 -0.46 33.47
CA LEU A 455 -10.47 -1.86 33.86
C LEU A 455 -10.72 -2.82 32.69
N ASN A 456 -11.22 -2.30 31.56
CA ASN A 456 -11.61 -3.09 30.41
C ASN A 456 -10.39 -3.43 29.55
N VAL A 457 -9.93 -4.68 29.59
CA VAL A 457 -8.82 -5.17 28.76
C VAL A 457 -9.15 -5.17 27.26
N GLU A 458 -10.42 -5.08 26.88
CA GLU A 458 -10.84 -4.97 25.47
C GLU A 458 -11.04 -3.51 25.01
N SER A 459 -10.77 -2.52 25.88
CA SER A 459 -10.97 -1.11 25.52
C SER A 459 -9.91 -0.63 24.54
N SER A 460 -10.35 -0.22 23.34
CA SER A 460 -9.49 0.41 22.34
C SER A 460 -8.92 1.76 22.78
N ASP A 461 -9.56 2.44 23.74
CA ASP A 461 -9.14 3.76 24.20
C ASP A 461 -8.01 3.69 25.24
N PHE A 462 -7.88 2.56 25.93
CA PHE A 462 -6.93 2.39 27.03
C PHE A 462 -5.95 1.22 26.82
N ASN A 463 -6.26 0.28 25.91
CA ASN A 463 -5.47 -0.92 25.64
C ASN A 463 -5.21 -1.16 24.14
N PHE A 464 -4.85 -0.13 23.38
CA PHE A 464 -4.60 -0.28 21.94
C PHE A 464 -3.32 -1.10 21.64
N PHE A 465 -2.24 -0.91 22.41
CA PHE A 465 -0.99 -1.68 22.25
C PHE A 465 -0.93 -3.00 23.03
N GLY A 466 -1.99 -3.36 23.76
CA GLY A 466 -2.03 -4.60 24.55
C GLY A 466 -1.32 -4.52 25.91
N ILE A 467 -1.53 -5.57 26.72
CA ILE A 467 -0.97 -5.76 28.06
C ILE A 467 0.04 -6.89 28.00
N GLU A 468 1.29 -6.63 28.41
CA GLU A 468 2.36 -7.64 28.45
C GLU A 468 2.31 -8.49 29.73
N ASP A 469 1.83 -7.92 30.83
CA ASP A 469 1.82 -8.55 32.14
C ASP A 469 0.53 -9.37 32.34
N GLN A 470 0.66 -10.70 32.26
CA GLN A 470 -0.49 -11.60 32.37
C GLN A 470 -1.22 -11.48 33.72
N GLU A 471 -0.49 -11.28 34.82
CA GLU A 471 -1.10 -11.14 36.14
C GLU A 471 -1.96 -9.88 36.22
N PHE A 472 -1.49 -8.78 35.62
CA PHE A 472 -2.24 -7.55 35.50
C PHE A 472 -3.48 -7.73 34.63
N SER A 473 -3.35 -8.36 33.46
CA SER A 473 -4.47 -8.66 32.56
C SER A 473 -5.57 -9.49 33.27
N ASP A 474 -5.16 -10.56 33.97
CA ASP A 474 -6.07 -11.40 34.74
C ASP A 474 -6.74 -10.62 35.89
N ALA A 475 -5.99 -9.77 36.58
CA ALA A 475 -6.50 -8.97 37.69
C ALA A 475 -7.50 -7.91 37.22
N LEU A 476 -7.23 -7.25 36.09
CA LEU A 476 -8.13 -6.29 35.45
C LEU A 476 -9.42 -6.98 34.99
N THR A 477 -9.31 -8.13 34.32
CA THR A 477 -10.47 -8.93 33.88
C THR A 477 -11.38 -9.27 35.07
N LYS A 478 -10.80 -9.78 36.16
CA LYS A 478 -11.56 -10.07 37.40
C LYS A 478 -12.20 -8.82 38.00
N ALA A 479 -11.48 -7.69 38.02
CA ALA A 479 -12.01 -6.43 38.55
C ALA A 479 -13.16 -5.89 37.67
N PHE A 480 -13.02 -5.98 36.35
CA PHE A 480 -14.04 -5.60 35.37
C PHE A 480 -15.29 -6.46 35.50
N GLU A 481 -15.17 -7.78 35.58
CA GLU A 481 -16.28 -8.72 35.81
C GLU A 481 -16.98 -8.47 37.15
N LYS A 482 -16.21 -8.21 38.22
CA LYS A 482 -16.79 -7.85 39.53
C LYS A 482 -17.61 -6.56 39.46
N SER A 483 -17.21 -5.62 38.61
CA SER A 483 -18.00 -4.41 38.34
C SER A 483 -19.26 -4.69 37.50
N GLU A 484 -19.30 -5.73 36.66
CA GLU A 484 -20.53 -6.18 35.95
C GLU A 484 -21.58 -6.73 36.91
N GLN A 485 -21.13 -7.50 37.91
CA GLN A 485 -22.03 -8.07 38.91
C GLN A 485 -22.71 -7.02 39.79
N GLN A 486 -22.29 -5.75 39.70
CA GLN A 486 -22.87 -4.61 40.42
C GLN A 486 -23.77 -3.72 39.56
N GLU A 487 -23.88 -3.94 38.23
CA GLU A 487 -24.82 -3.16 37.41
C GLU A 487 -26.26 -3.48 37.82
N THR A 488 -27.01 -2.45 38.20
CA THR A 488 -28.45 -2.59 38.42
C THR A 488 -29.17 -2.88 37.11
N PRO A 489 -30.34 -3.54 37.13
CA PRO A 489 -31.16 -3.76 35.93
C PRO A 489 -31.42 -2.49 35.10
N GLU A 490 -31.50 -1.33 35.74
CA GLU A 490 -31.64 -0.03 35.08
C GLU A 490 -30.38 0.37 34.31
N GLN A 491 -29.19 0.20 34.88
CA GLN A 491 -27.92 0.50 34.24
C GLN A 491 -27.67 -0.42 33.04
N ILE A 492 -28.02 -1.70 33.15
CA ILE A 492 -27.98 -2.67 32.05
C ILE A 492 -28.84 -2.18 30.88
N LEU A 493 -30.09 -1.80 31.15
CA LEU A 493 -31.01 -1.33 30.09
C LEU A 493 -30.60 0.02 29.49
N THR A 494 -29.96 0.90 30.27
CA THR A 494 -29.45 2.20 29.81
C THR A 494 -28.25 2.03 28.89
N ARG A 495 -27.27 1.20 29.28
CA ARG A 495 -26.10 0.91 28.45
C ARG A 495 -26.48 0.27 27.11
N LEU A 496 -27.47 -0.62 27.12
CA LEU A 496 -27.95 -1.33 25.92
C LEU A 496 -28.88 -0.49 25.04
N SER A 497 -29.49 0.58 25.56
CA SER A 497 -30.23 1.52 24.72
C SER A 497 -29.32 2.44 23.92
N ASP A 498 -28.09 2.67 24.41
CA ASP A 498 -27.17 3.68 23.87
C ASP A 498 -26.14 3.09 22.89
N LYS A 499 -25.71 1.83 23.09
CA LYS A 499 -24.77 1.13 22.19
C LYS A 499 -25.53 0.08 21.36
N GLN A 500 -25.42 0.11 20.03
CA GLN A 500 -25.97 -0.93 19.11
C GLN A 500 -25.22 -2.29 19.18
N SER A 501 -24.59 -2.62 20.31
CA SER A 501 -23.89 -3.89 20.53
C SER A 501 -24.53 -4.62 21.69
N TYR A 502 -25.04 -5.83 21.42
CA TYR A 502 -25.88 -6.59 22.34
C TYR A 502 -25.15 -7.86 22.79
N ASP A 503 -24.57 -7.82 23.98
CA ASP A 503 -23.96 -8.99 24.59
C ASP A 503 -25.01 -9.80 25.39
N ARG A 504 -25.03 -11.12 25.15
CA ARG A 504 -25.93 -12.09 25.79
C ARG A 504 -25.58 -12.38 27.25
N LYS A 505 -24.41 -11.97 27.74
CA LYS A 505 -23.97 -12.20 29.13
C LYS A 505 -24.93 -11.60 30.19
N ASN A 506 -25.63 -10.51 29.88
CA ASN A 506 -26.52 -9.80 30.83
C ASN A 506 -27.96 -10.38 30.92
N VAL A 507 -28.29 -11.37 30.10
CA VAL A 507 -29.64 -11.96 30.05
C VAL A 507 -29.97 -12.69 31.36
N ALA A 508 -29.00 -13.33 32.00
CA ALA A 508 -29.21 -14.07 33.25
C ALA A 508 -29.61 -13.17 34.42
N GLN A 509 -29.03 -11.97 34.53
CA GLN A 509 -29.39 -11.00 35.59
C GLN A 509 -30.80 -10.44 35.42
N LEU A 510 -31.21 -10.12 34.19
CA LEU A 510 -32.59 -9.66 33.93
C LEU A 510 -33.59 -10.80 34.07
N ALA A 511 -33.24 -12.03 33.66
CA ALA A 511 -34.11 -13.21 33.79
C ALA A 511 -34.40 -13.58 35.25
N ALA A 512 -33.49 -13.24 36.18
CA ALA A 512 -33.69 -13.45 37.61
C ALA A 512 -34.77 -12.52 38.22
N LEU A 513 -35.22 -11.49 37.50
CA LEU A 513 -36.27 -10.58 37.96
C LEU A 513 -37.66 -11.20 37.77
N SER A 514 -38.49 -11.10 38.81
CA SER A 514 -39.91 -11.43 38.73
C SER A 514 -40.69 -10.43 37.87
N SER A 515 -41.89 -10.83 37.43
CA SER A 515 -42.80 -9.92 36.69
C SER A 515 -43.13 -8.64 37.48
N ASP A 516 -43.21 -8.72 38.80
CA ASP A 516 -43.48 -7.55 39.67
C ASP A 516 -42.29 -6.59 39.79
N GLU A 517 -41.06 -7.12 39.73
CA GLU A 517 -39.84 -6.32 39.73
C GLU A 517 -39.64 -5.63 38.38
N LEU A 518 -39.83 -6.34 37.27
CA LEU A 518 -39.82 -5.76 35.93
C LEU A 518 -40.91 -4.69 35.75
N LYS A 519 -42.09 -4.92 36.33
CA LYS A 519 -43.17 -3.93 36.34
C LYS A 519 -42.77 -2.65 37.07
N ARG A 520 -42.19 -2.78 38.27
CA ARG A 520 -41.68 -1.62 39.03
C ARG A 520 -40.59 -0.88 38.27
N LEU A 521 -39.68 -1.61 37.62
CA LEU A 521 -38.61 -1.07 36.79
C LEU A 521 -39.14 -0.32 35.56
N PHE A 522 -40.12 -0.87 34.84
CA PHE A 522 -40.70 -0.18 33.69
C PHE A 522 -41.50 1.06 34.09
N LEU A 523 -42.13 1.04 35.27
CA LEU A 523 -42.84 2.20 35.81
C LEU A 523 -41.90 3.28 36.37
N SER A 524 -40.60 2.99 36.58
CA SER A 524 -39.63 4.00 37.00
C SER A 524 -39.02 4.79 35.83
N PHE A 525 -39.30 4.41 34.59
CA PHE A 525 -38.80 5.10 33.40
C PHE A 525 -39.85 6.06 32.82
N ASP A 526 -39.38 7.22 32.34
CA ASP A 526 -40.22 8.24 31.70
C ASP A 526 -39.61 8.75 30.38
N GLY A 527 -40.42 9.47 29.60
CA GLY A 527 -39.95 10.17 28.40
C GLY A 527 -39.46 9.25 27.28
N LYS A 528 -38.37 9.64 26.62
CA LYS A 528 -37.81 8.90 25.46
C LYS A 528 -37.18 7.57 25.87
N GLU A 529 -36.57 7.51 27.06
CA GLU A 529 -35.85 6.34 27.58
C GLU A 529 -36.78 5.15 27.85
N LEU A 530 -38.02 5.39 28.31
CA LEU A 530 -39.00 4.34 28.56
C LEU A 530 -39.17 3.40 27.35
N THR A 531 -39.28 3.98 26.15
CA THR A 531 -39.52 3.17 24.94
C THR A 531 -38.27 2.40 24.51
N GLN A 532 -37.09 3.01 24.68
CA GLN A 532 -35.81 2.40 24.31
C GLN A 532 -35.46 1.25 25.26
N LYS A 533 -35.60 1.45 26.58
CA LYS A 533 -35.30 0.46 27.61
C LYS A 533 -36.25 -0.75 27.55
N ILE A 534 -37.55 -0.54 27.29
CA ILE A 534 -38.49 -1.67 27.09
C ILE A 534 -38.15 -2.47 25.83
N ARG A 535 -37.74 -1.81 24.73
CA ARG A 535 -37.31 -2.52 23.50
C ARG A 535 -36.02 -3.31 23.71
N ALA A 536 -35.05 -2.74 24.40
CA ALA A 536 -33.82 -3.44 24.77
C ALA A 536 -34.12 -4.69 25.59
N CYS A 537 -35.02 -4.58 26.58
CA CYS A 537 -35.46 -5.71 27.39
C CYS A 537 -36.16 -6.80 26.55
N LEU A 538 -37.13 -6.43 25.71
CA LEU A 538 -37.85 -7.38 24.83
C LEU A 538 -36.95 -8.08 23.83
N MET A 539 -35.93 -7.40 23.32
CA MET A 539 -35.01 -7.97 22.36
C MET A 539 -34.06 -8.98 23.02
N LEU A 540 -33.53 -8.68 24.21
CA LEU A 540 -32.77 -9.64 25.01
C LEU A 540 -33.61 -10.86 25.41
N ALA A 541 -34.87 -10.61 25.80
CA ALA A 541 -35.83 -11.64 26.14
C ALA A 541 -36.08 -12.63 24.99
N GLY A 542 -35.84 -12.23 23.73
CA GLY A 542 -35.95 -13.13 22.57
C GLY A 542 -35.03 -14.36 22.65
N SER A 543 -34.00 -14.32 23.50
CA SER A 543 -33.05 -15.42 23.75
C SER A 543 -33.25 -16.17 25.07
N ASN A 544 -34.24 -15.78 25.90
CA ASN A 544 -34.53 -16.41 27.19
C ASN A 544 -36.03 -16.42 27.50
N GLU A 545 -36.61 -17.62 27.58
CA GLU A 545 -38.05 -17.83 27.70
C GLU A 545 -38.64 -17.31 29.02
N GLU A 546 -37.90 -17.42 30.12
CA GLU A 546 -38.31 -16.94 31.45
C GLU A 546 -38.37 -15.41 31.50
N LEU A 547 -37.34 -14.74 30.99
CA LEU A 547 -37.31 -13.29 30.85
C LEU A 547 -38.43 -12.80 29.93
N MET A 548 -38.71 -13.50 28.82
CA MET A 548 -39.80 -13.16 27.91
C MET A 548 -41.16 -13.26 28.60
N ASN A 549 -41.40 -14.34 29.34
CA ASN A 549 -42.66 -14.54 30.05
C ASN A 549 -42.86 -13.48 31.15
N ASN A 550 -41.84 -13.19 31.95
CA ASN A 550 -41.90 -12.18 33.01
C ASN A 550 -42.06 -10.77 32.43
N THR A 551 -41.37 -10.45 31.33
CA THR A 551 -41.48 -9.16 30.63
C THR A 551 -42.87 -8.94 30.05
N LYS A 552 -43.42 -9.93 29.33
CA LYS A 552 -44.78 -9.86 28.78
C LYS A 552 -45.82 -9.72 29.87
N LYS A 553 -45.71 -10.50 30.94
CA LYS A 553 -46.61 -10.43 32.09
C LYS A 553 -46.57 -9.05 32.75
N ALA A 554 -45.39 -8.50 33.00
CA ALA A 554 -45.21 -7.14 33.53
C ALA A 554 -45.89 -6.08 32.65
N LEU A 555 -45.67 -6.13 31.33
CA LEU A 555 -46.25 -5.17 30.40
C LEU A 555 -47.78 -5.33 30.29
N LEU A 556 -48.31 -6.55 30.26
CA LEU A 556 -49.76 -6.80 30.26
C LEU A 556 -50.43 -6.25 31.54
N GLU A 557 -49.79 -6.44 32.69
CA GLU A 557 -50.27 -5.89 33.96
C GLU A 557 -50.23 -4.36 33.97
N ILE A 558 -49.19 -3.72 33.42
CA ILE A 558 -49.13 -2.26 33.25
C ILE A 558 -50.26 -1.78 32.34
N GLY A 559 -50.55 -2.52 31.26
CA GLY A 559 -51.65 -2.25 30.34
C GLY A 559 -53.02 -2.35 31.01
N ALA A 560 -53.18 -3.26 31.96
CA ALA A 560 -54.43 -3.42 32.73
C ALA A 560 -54.69 -2.28 33.73
N LEU A 561 -53.71 -1.42 34.02
CA LEU A 561 -53.87 -0.30 34.95
C LEU A 561 -54.76 0.83 34.39
N SER A 562 -54.80 1.03 33.07
CA SER A 562 -55.68 2.02 32.42
C SER A 562 -55.78 1.80 30.91
N ASP A 563 -56.88 2.24 30.30
CA ASP A 563 -57.04 2.25 28.83
C ASP A 563 -55.92 3.04 28.13
N LEU A 564 -55.39 4.09 28.78
CA LEU A 564 -54.26 4.86 28.28
C LEU A 564 -52.97 4.03 28.23
N ASN A 565 -52.67 3.26 29.28
CA ASN A 565 -51.49 2.38 29.28
C ASN A 565 -51.63 1.25 28.26
N LYS A 566 -52.83 0.68 28.13
CA LYS A 566 -53.14 -0.30 27.09
C LYS A 566 -52.87 0.25 25.68
N ALA A 567 -53.31 1.49 25.40
CA ALA A 567 -53.06 2.14 24.12
C ALA A 567 -51.55 2.43 23.90
N ARG A 568 -50.83 2.85 24.93
CA ARG A 568 -49.38 3.14 24.88
C ARG A 568 -48.52 1.91 24.60
N LEU A 569 -48.95 0.73 25.07
CA LEU A 569 -48.22 -0.53 24.88
C LEU A 569 -48.39 -1.15 23.49
N SER A 570 -49.38 -0.70 22.70
CA SER A 570 -49.64 -1.22 21.34
C SER A 570 -48.42 -1.12 20.41
N LYS A 571 -47.53 -0.14 20.64
CA LYS A 571 -46.27 0.07 19.88
C LYS A 571 -45.20 -1.02 20.05
N PHE A 572 -45.40 -1.98 20.96
CA PHE A 572 -44.44 -3.05 21.24
C PHE A 572 -44.86 -4.42 20.68
N ASN A 573 -46.00 -4.52 19.97
CA ASN A 573 -46.51 -5.76 19.34
C ASN A 573 -46.49 -6.99 20.29
N LEU A 574 -46.99 -6.82 21.51
CA LEU A 574 -46.95 -7.83 22.58
C LEU A 574 -47.92 -8.99 22.39
#